data_AF-A0A174BP50-F1
#
_entry.id   AF-A0A174BP50-F1
#
_cell.length_a   1.000
_cell.length_b   1.000
_cell.length_c   1.000
_cell.angle_alpha   90.00
_cell.angle_beta   90.00
_cell.angle_gamma   90.00
#
_symmetry.space_group_name_H-M   'P 1'
#
loop_
_entity.id
_entity.type
_entity.pdbx_description
1 polymer ?
#
loop_
_entity_poly.entity_id
_entity_poly.type
_entity_poly.pdbx_seq_one_letter_code
_entity_poly.pdbx_strand_id
1 'polypeptide(L)'
;MDAKKFGAFISERRKEQHMTQAGLAGKIGVTDKAVSRWERGLGFPDINTMEPLATALGVSLLELMKSEIISEEVQMKKDESAEKKYTSAEVTEMMYSMEEIRKQQQRQDKIAGYLAIPVMLIVAAIFKLSGHANFGGAVFAGLLGAGAIVCVYYLWENREDKESRKVYGFFTIVMTGIFLILCSFMIPDGFWEHHKQEATLITCVVNLAIVVYMFGLVIKKINREKKNPAIIMVVVVLELVLVMWILQSFAARSIENADGTSKGVVAEQFATQLLLNEKDVEEDWIRGYNYVQIDLHPDVYRVGFTYYANQKDVEIGKESVYGYDIQVDSEYMIMIKEKSVAIGEDLWSKNTEVRKIKIQ
;
A
#
# COMPACT_ATOMS: atom_id res chain seq x y z
N MET A 1 13.45 -35.78 9.51
CA MET A 1 14.49 -36.81 9.70
C MET A 1 14.88 -36.80 11.18
N ASP A 2 14.66 -37.89 11.91
CA ASP A 2 14.98 -37.97 13.34
C ASP A 2 16.49 -38.21 13.51
N ALA A 3 17.19 -37.30 14.17
CA ALA A 3 18.65 -37.35 14.33
C ALA A 3 19.14 -38.55 15.13
N LYS A 4 18.37 -39.02 16.13
CA LYS A 4 18.75 -40.19 16.93
C LYS A 4 18.57 -41.47 16.13
N LYS A 5 17.46 -41.57 15.40
CA LYS A 5 17.19 -42.71 14.50
C LYS A 5 18.24 -42.81 13.39
N PHE A 6 18.58 -41.67 12.79
CA PHE A 6 19.60 -41.56 11.77
C PHE A 6 21.00 -41.94 12.28
N GLY A 7 21.39 -41.43 13.45
CA GLY A 7 22.66 -41.77 14.08
C GLY A 7 22.77 -43.26 14.41
N ALA A 8 21.71 -43.85 14.95
CA ALA A 8 21.63 -45.27 15.24
C ALA A 8 21.79 -46.11 13.96
N PHE A 9 21.09 -45.74 12.89
CA PHE A 9 21.16 -46.40 11.59
C PHE A 9 22.58 -46.37 11.00
N ILE A 10 23.26 -45.22 11.02
CA ILE A 10 24.67 -45.12 10.60
C ILE A 10 25.55 -46.07 11.42
N SER A 11 25.38 -46.08 12.74
CA SER A 11 26.19 -46.91 13.64
C SER A 11 25.99 -48.39 13.39
N GLU A 12 24.74 -48.81 13.15
CA GLU A 12 24.34 -50.18 12.82
C GLU A 12 24.96 -50.62 11.48
N ARG A 13 24.70 -49.88 10.40
CA ARG A 13 25.24 -50.19 9.06
C ARG A 13 26.77 -50.22 9.05
N ARG A 14 27.43 -49.31 9.79
CA ARG A 14 28.88 -49.30 9.92
C ARG A 14 29.41 -50.57 10.59
N LYS A 15 28.75 -51.01 11.66
CA LYS A 15 29.15 -52.22 12.42
C LYS A 15 28.92 -53.50 11.62
N GLU A 16 27.84 -53.56 10.85
CA GLU A 16 27.56 -54.68 9.92
C GLU A 16 28.64 -54.82 8.84
N GLN A 17 29.22 -53.70 8.41
CA GLN A 17 30.37 -53.71 7.49
C GLN A 17 31.73 -53.82 8.21
N HIS A 18 31.74 -54.12 9.51
CA HIS A 18 32.94 -54.27 10.34
C HIS A 18 33.91 -53.07 10.29
N MET A 19 33.40 -51.85 10.09
CA MET A 19 34.21 -50.64 10.06
C MET A 19 34.28 -49.97 11.44
N THR A 20 35.42 -49.38 11.80
CA THR A 20 35.52 -48.45 12.94
C THR A 20 35.01 -47.06 12.55
N GLN A 21 34.71 -46.19 13.52
CA GLN A 21 34.33 -44.79 13.21
C GLN A 21 35.43 -44.07 12.41
N ALA A 22 36.70 -44.30 12.76
CA ALA A 22 37.86 -43.79 12.01
C ALA A 22 37.94 -44.40 10.60
N GLY A 23 37.61 -45.69 10.43
CA GLY A 23 37.59 -46.35 9.13
C GLY A 23 36.52 -45.80 8.19
N LEU A 24 35.30 -45.57 8.69
CA LEU A 24 34.24 -44.91 7.93
C LEU A 24 34.62 -43.46 7.58
N ALA A 25 35.16 -42.73 8.56
CA ALA A 25 35.57 -41.35 8.39
C ALA A 25 36.66 -41.21 7.30
N GLY A 26 37.64 -42.11 7.30
CA GLY A 26 38.68 -42.17 6.26
C GLY A 26 38.14 -42.46 4.86
N LYS A 27 37.12 -43.32 4.73
CA LYS A 27 36.49 -43.62 3.44
C LYS A 27 35.75 -42.42 2.82
N ILE A 28 35.14 -41.58 3.64
CA ILE A 28 34.29 -40.46 3.17
C ILE A 28 34.95 -39.09 3.33
N GLY A 29 36.22 -39.04 3.73
CA GLY A 29 37.01 -37.81 3.79
C GLY A 29 36.64 -36.86 4.93
N VAL A 30 36.19 -37.39 6.08
CA VAL A 30 35.80 -36.59 7.25
C VAL A 30 36.56 -37.00 8.51
N THR A 31 36.37 -36.27 9.61
CA THR A 31 36.94 -36.65 10.91
C THR A 31 36.11 -37.73 11.59
N ASP A 32 36.78 -38.61 12.33
CA ASP A 32 36.15 -39.59 13.23
C ASP A 32 35.18 -38.93 14.23
N LYS A 33 35.52 -37.73 14.70
CA LYS A 33 34.66 -36.89 15.55
C LYS A 33 33.34 -36.51 14.85
N ALA A 34 33.37 -36.24 13.54
CA ALA A 34 32.15 -35.94 12.78
C ALA A 34 31.22 -37.16 12.73
N VAL A 35 31.76 -38.34 12.42
CA VAL A 35 31.01 -39.61 12.45
C VAL A 35 30.44 -39.88 13.85
N SER A 36 31.24 -39.70 14.90
CA SER A 36 30.79 -39.84 16.29
C SER A 36 29.67 -38.87 16.68
N ARG A 37 29.66 -37.65 16.13
CA ARG A 37 28.57 -36.69 16.36
C ARG A 37 27.28 -37.13 15.67
N TRP A 38 27.35 -37.63 14.44
CA TRP A 38 26.18 -38.11 13.71
C TRP A 38 25.60 -39.35 14.37
N GLU A 39 26.45 -40.32 14.75
CA GLU A 39 25.99 -41.56 15.42
C GLU A 39 25.29 -41.30 16.76
N ARG A 40 25.63 -40.20 17.45
CA ARG A 40 24.96 -39.76 18.68
C ARG A 40 23.74 -38.86 18.45
N GLY A 41 23.40 -38.56 17.19
CA GLY A 41 22.31 -37.65 16.84
C GLY A 41 22.57 -36.18 17.16
N LEU A 42 23.84 -35.76 17.29
CA LEU A 42 24.26 -34.40 17.64
C LEU A 42 24.53 -33.51 16.40
N GLY A 43 23.96 -33.90 15.25
CA GLY A 43 24.07 -33.21 13.98
C GLY A 43 23.88 -34.16 12.80
N PHE A 44 23.86 -33.60 11.60
CA PHE A 44 23.79 -34.34 10.34
C PHE A 44 25.06 -34.09 9.51
N PRO A 45 25.44 -35.03 8.64
CA PRO A 45 26.44 -34.79 7.61
C PRO A 45 25.94 -33.69 6.64
N ASP A 46 26.88 -32.98 6.04
CA ASP A 46 26.54 -32.00 5.01
C ASP A 46 26.11 -32.69 3.71
N ILE A 47 25.53 -31.89 2.80
CA ILE A 47 25.00 -32.36 1.53
C ILE A 47 26.04 -33.11 0.68
N ASN A 48 27.30 -32.67 0.71
CA ASN A 48 28.39 -33.27 -0.06
C ASN A 48 28.87 -34.59 0.55
N THR A 49 28.58 -34.81 1.82
CA THR A 49 28.97 -36.01 2.58
C THR A 49 27.88 -37.09 2.56
N MET A 50 26.62 -36.73 2.26
CA MET A 50 25.49 -37.65 2.26
C MET A 50 25.64 -38.81 1.25
N GLU A 51 26.03 -38.53 0.02
CA GLU A 51 26.20 -39.54 -1.03
C GLU A 51 27.44 -40.43 -0.82
N PRO A 52 28.63 -39.89 -0.47
CA PRO A 52 29.76 -40.71 -0.04
C PRO A 52 29.45 -41.59 1.17
N LEU A 53 28.67 -41.09 2.14
CA LEU A 53 28.26 -41.84 3.32
C LEU A 53 27.33 -43.00 2.96
N ALA A 54 26.32 -42.78 2.10
CA ALA A 54 25.43 -43.84 1.63
C ALA A 54 26.21 -44.94 0.90
N THR A 55 27.11 -44.53 0.00
CA THR A 55 27.99 -45.43 -0.74
C THR A 55 28.89 -46.25 0.19
N ALA A 56 29.53 -45.59 1.18
CA ALA A 56 30.40 -46.27 2.13
C ALA A 56 29.65 -47.23 3.08
N LEU A 57 28.35 -47.00 3.31
CA LEU A 57 27.47 -47.84 4.12
C LEU A 57 26.68 -48.87 3.29
N GLY A 58 26.91 -48.92 1.97
CA GLY A 58 26.29 -49.90 1.06
C GLY A 58 24.76 -49.82 1.08
N VAL A 59 24.20 -48.63 1.20
CA VAL A 59 22.75 -48.36 1.17
C VAL A 59 22.47 -47.29 0.13
N SER A 60 21.23 -47.25 -0.36
CA SER A 60 20.79 -46.11 -1.17
C SER A 60 20.72 -44.85 -0.32
N LEU A 61 20.88 -43.69 -0.96
CA LEU A 61 20.72 -42.40 -0.30
C LEU A 61 19.34 -42.27 0.37
N LEU A 62 18.30 -42.85 -0.24
CA LEU A 62 16.94 -42.82 0.30
C LEU A 62 16.81 -43.65 1.59
N GLU A 63 17.39 -44.85 1.65
CA GLU A 63 17.44 -45.67 2.87
C GLU A 63 18.20 -44.96 3.98
N LEU A 64 19.31 -44.29 3.63
CA LEU A 64 20.06 -43.46 4.56
C LEU A 64 19.19 -42.30 5.10
N MET A 65 18.45 -41.60 4.24
CA MET A 65 17.56 -40.50 4.64
C MET A 65 16.36 -40.95 5.47
N LYS A 66 15.79 -42.13 5.19
CA LYS A 66 14.69 -42.71 5.98
C LYS A 66 15.17 -43.42 7.25
N SER A 67 16.47 -43.72 7.33
CA SER A 67 17.09 -44.50 8.41
C SER A 67 16.45 -45.87 8.56
N GLU A 68 16.12 -46.49 7.42
CA GLU A 68 15.43 -47.78 7.30
C GLU A 68 15.92 -48.50 6.04
N ILE A 69 16.15 -49.82 6.14
CA ILE A 69 16.47 -50.67 4.98
C ILE A 69 15.15 -50.99 4.26
N ILE A 70 15.10 -50.79 2.95
CA ILE A 70 13.91 -51.06 2.16
C ILE A 70 14.15 -52.38 1.41
N SER A 71 13.88 -53.50 2.07
CA SER A 71 13.89 -54.82 1.42
C SER A 71 12.59 -55.06 0.63
N GLU A 72 12.71 -55.78 -0.49
CA GLU A 72 11.58 -56.14 -1.36
C GLU A 72 10.51 -56.98 -0.64
N GLU A 73 10.87 -57.75 0.39
CA GLU A 73 9.93 -58.59 1.16
C GLU A 73 8.94 -57.80 2.04
N VAL A 74 9.25 -56.56 2.43
CA VAL A 74 8.33 -55.73 3.22
C VAL A 74 7.23 -55.10 2.36
N GLN A 75 7.35 -55.16 1.02
CA GLN A 75 6.40 -54.53 0.09
C GLN A 75 4.99 -55.13 0.09
N MET A 76 4.79 -56.39 0.49
CA MET A 76 3.47 -57.02 0.33
C MET A 76 2.41 -56.68 1.40
N LYS A 77 2.72 -55.90 2.45
CA LYS A 77 1.77 -55.64 3.55
C LYS A 77 1.32 -54.20 3.76
N LYS A 78 1.75 -53.23 2.93
CA LYS A 78 1.47 -51.81 3.23
C LYS A 78 1.10 -50.94 2.03
N ASP A 79 0.47 -51.54 1.02
CA ASP A 79 -0.07 -50.82 -0.12
C ASP A 79 -1.47 -50.27 0.20
N GLU A 80 -1.56 -49.21 1.00
CA GLU A 80 -2.75 -48.34 1.03
C GLU A 80 -2.45 -46.94 1.60
N SER A 81 -1.39 -46.30 1.12
CA SER A 81 -1.30 -44.83 1.03
C SER A 81 -0.11 -44.49 0.15
N ALA A 82 -0.39 -43.91 -1.02
CA ALA A 82 0.57 -43.63 -2.08
C ALA A 82 1.79 -42.83 -1.59
N GLU A 83 2.88 -43.52 -1.23
CA GLU A 83 4.20 -42.93 -1.06
C GLU A 83 4.96 -43.16 -2.38
N LYS A 84 5.08 -42.12 -3.21
CA LYS A 84 5.91 -42.16 -4.42
C LYS A 84 7.32 -42.58 -4.01
N LYS A 85 7.76 -43.76 -4.45
CA LYS A 85 9.12 -44.26 -4.25
C LYS A 85 10.03 -43.53 -5.23
N TYR A 86 10.72 -42.49 -4.76
CA TYR A 86 11.66 -41.71 -5.58
C TYR A 86 12.99 -42.46 -5.71
N THR A 87 13.55 -42.46 -6.91
CA THR A 87 14.85 -43.08 -7.19
C THR A 87 15.98 -42.17 -6.70
N SER A 88 17.15 -42.71 -6.34
CA SER A 88 18.31 -41.90 -5.91
C SER A 88 18.68 -40.82 -6.93
N ALA A 89 18.59 -41.13 -8.22
CA ALA A 89 18.80 -40.17 -9.30
C ALA A 89 17.77 -39.01 -9.29
N GLU A 90 16.49 -39.30 -9.03
CA GLU A 90 15.43 -38.27 -8.96
C GLU A 90 15.60 -37.37 -7.73
N VAL A 91 16.08 -37.92 -6.61
CA VAL A 91 16.40 -37.14 -5.41
C VAL A 91 17.60 -36.24 -5.66
N THR A 92 18.66 -36.75 -6.30
CA THR A 92 19.84 -35.94 -6.67
C THR A 92 19.48 -34.83 -7.66
N GLU A 93 18.64 -35.11 -8.65
CA GLU A 93 18.13 -34.10 -9.61
C GLU A 93 17.24 -33.05 -8.93
N MET A 94 16.41 -33.46 -7.96
CA MET A 94 15.62 -32.55 -7.13
C MET A 94 16.51 -31.65 -6.26
N MET A 95 17.59 -32.18 -5.69
CA MET A 95 18.54 -31.40 -4.88
C MET A 95 19.35 -30.42 -5.74
N TYR A 96 19.75 -30.84 -6.95
CA TYR A 96 20.45 -29.99 -7.89
C TYR A 96 19.56 -28.84 -8.37
N SER A 97 18.32 -29.14 -8.79
CA SER A 97 17.33 -28.12 -9.16
C SER A 97 16.97 -27.19 -7.99
N MET A 98 16.91 -27.69 -6.75
CA MET A 98 16.69 -26.87 -5.56
C MET A 98 17.82 -25.85 -5.34
N GLU A 99 19.09 -26.25 -5.54
CA GLU A 99 20.24 -25.36 -5.41
C GLU A 99 20.26 -24.29 -6.52
N GLU A 100 19.88 -24.65 -7.76
CA GLU A 100 19.72 -23.69 -8.85
C GLU A 100 18.60 -22.69 -8.57
N ILE A 101 17.44 -23.14 -8.09
CA ILE A 101 16.33 -22.27 -7.67
C ILE A 101 16.78 -21.32 -6.56
N ARG A 102 17.55 -21.81 -5.57
CA ARG A 102 18.06 -20.97 -4.47
C ARG A 102 19.00 -19.88 -4.98
N LYS A 103 19.93 -20.21 -5.89
CA LYS A 103 20.83 -19.22 -6.51
C LYS A 103 20.04 -18.20 -7.32
N GLN A 104 19.01 -18.64 -8.03
CA GLN A 104 18.13 -17.76 -8.80
C GLN A 104 17.35 -16.81 -7.88
N GLN A 105 16.76 -17.30 -6.78
CA GLN A 105 16.11 -16.49 -5.76
C GLN A 105 17.07 -15.46 -5.15
N GLN A 106 18.28 -15.88 -4.75
CA GLN A 106 19.30 -14.96 -4.21
C GLN A 106 19.69 -13.86 -5.20
N ARG A 107 19.73 -14.16 -6.50
CA ARG A 107 19.99 -13.15 -7.54
C ARG A 107 18.82 -12.16 -7.65
N GLN A 108 17.59 -12.66 -7.65
CA GLN A 108 16.39 -11.81 -7.68
C GLN A 108 16.34 -10.89 -6.44
N ASP A 109 16.60 -11.41 -5.24
CA ASP A 109 16.60 -10.62 -4.00
C ASP A 109 17.67 -9.53 -4.00
N LYS A 110 18.85 -9.81 -4.57
CA LYS A 110 19.90 -8.79 -4.74
C LYS A 110 19.44 -7.66 -5.67
N ILE A 111 18.82 -7.99 -6.81
CA ILE A 111 18.32 -6.99 -7.77
C ILE A 111 17.17 -6.19 -7.14
N ALA A 112 16.24 -6.85 -6.46
CA ALA A 112 15.16 -6.21 -5.72
C ALA A 112 15.69 -5.23 -4.66
N GLY A 113 16.73 -5.63 -3.91
CA GLY A 113 17.41 -4.75 -2.96
C GLY A 113 18.03 -3.51 -3.61
N TYR A 114 18.74 -3.68 -4.73
CA TYR A 114 19.33 -2.57 -5.47
C TYR A 114 18.28 -1.60 -6.05
N LEU A 115 17.08 -2.07 -6.37
CA LEU A 115 15.96 -1.23 -6.77
C LEU A 115 15.29 -0.53 -5.58
N ALA A 116 15.10 -1.23 -4.48
CA ALA A 116 14.33 -0.75 -3.33
C ALA A 116 15.01 0.41 -2.59
N ILE A 117 16.32 0.27 -2.32
CA ILE A 117 17.10 1.24 -1.52
C ILE A 117 17.05 2.66 -2.11
N PRO A 118 17.39 2.90 -3.40
CA PRO A 118 17.37 4.25 -3.94
C PRO A 118 15.95 4.85 -3.97
N VAL A 119 14.93 4.06 -4.30
CA VAL A 119 13.54 4.50 -4.31
C VAL A 119 13.10 4.93 -2.92
N MET A 120 13.40 4.11 -1.90
CA MET A 120 13.07 4.42 -0.51
C MET A 120 13.70 5.74 -0.07
N LEU A 121 14.98 5.97 -0.38
CA LEU A 121 15.70 7.19 -0.01
C LEU A 121 15.15 8.42 -0.72
N ILE A 122 14.88 8.32 -2.04
CA ILE A 122 14.32 9.43 -2.83
C ILE A 122 12.94 9.83 -2.30
N VAL A 123 12.05 8.85 -2.11
CA VAL A 123 10.70 9.10 -1.61
C VAL A 123 10.72 9.66 -0.19
N ALA A 124 11.54 9.10 0.70
CA ALA A 124 11.66 9.61 2.06
C ALA A 124 12.22 11.04 2.09
N ALA A 125 13.18 11.37 1.22
CA ALA A 125 13.69 12.74 1.10
C ALA A 125 12.61 13.71 0.62
N ILE A 126 11.81 13.35 -0.39
CA ILE A 126 10.70 14.18 -0.89
C ILE A 126 9.68 14.46 0.22
N PHE A 127 9.23 13.42 0.93
CA PHE A 127 8.30 13.57 2.04
C PHE A 127 8.89 14.42 3.17
N LYS A 128 10.18 14.28 3.49
CA LYS A 128 10.81 15.07 4.54
C LYS A 128 10.99 16.53 4.14
N LEU A 129 11.40 16.81 2.90
CA LEU A 129 11.63 18.15 2.37
C LEU A 129 10.33 18.94 2.18
N SER A 130 9.22 18.25 1.92
CA SER A 130 7.90 18.90 1.83
C SER A 130 7.43 19.51 3.16
N GLY A 131 8.00 19.12 4.29
CA GLY A 131 7.55 19.54 5.63
C GLY A 131 6.27 18.86 6.11
N HIS A 132 5.63 17.99 5.31
CA HIS A 132 4.36 17.36 5.63
C HIS A 132 4.50 16.04 6.42
N ALA A 133 5.73 15.58 6.69
CA ALA A 133 6.00 14.34 7.42
C ALA A 133 7.10 14.48 8.47
N ASN A 134 6.88 13.85 9.62
CA ASN A 134 7.96 13.55 10.57
C ASN A 134 8.90 12.48 9.97
N PHE A 135 10.07 12.29 10.58
CA PHE A 135 11.08 11.36 10.04
C PHE A 135 10.54 9.92 9.87
N GLY A 136 9.73 9.44 10.82
CA GLY A 136 9.11 8.11 10.76
C GLY A 136 8.12 7.97 9.60
N GLY A 137 7.26 8.97 9.38
CA GLY A 137 6.30 9.01 8.29
C GLY A 137 6.97 9.06 6.92
N ALA A 138 8.06 9.82 6.80
CA ALA A 138 8.84 9.89 5.55
C ALA A 138 9.49 8.53 5.21
N VAL A 139 10.07 7.84 6.19
CA VAL A 139 10.63 6.49 6.01
C VAL A 139 9.54 5.49 5.66
N PHE A 140 8.37 5.57 6.30
CA PHE A 140 7.23 4.71 6.01
C PHE A 140 6.71 4.88 4.56
N ALA A 141 6.56 6.12 4.10
CA ALA A 141 6.20 6.41 2.71
C ALA A 141 7.26 5.87 1.73
N GLY A 142 8.55 5.98 2.08
CA GLY A 142 9.65 5.40 1.31
C GLY A 142 9.55 3.88 1.17
N LEU A 143 9.21 3.17 2.26
CA LEU A 143 9.01 1.72 2.24
C LEU A 143 7.83 1.30 1.36
N LEU A 144 6.73 2.06 1.39
CA LEU A 144 5.56 1.78 0.54
C LEU A 144 5.87 1.95 -0.95
N GLY A 145 6.53 3.06 -1.31
CA GLY A 145 6.95 3.31 -2.69
C GLY A 145 7.95 2.28 -3.21
N ALA A 146 8.97 1.94 -2.40
CA ALA A 146 9.93 0.89 -2.74
C ALA A 146 9.27 -0.48 -2.86
N GLY A 147 8.35 -0.82 -1.95
CA GLY A 147 7.59 -2.07 -1.98
C GLY A 147 6.76 -2.22 -3.24
N ALA A 148 6.11 -1.15 -3.72
CA ALA A 148 5.37 -1.16 -4.98
C ALA A 148 6.28 -1.49 -6.18
N ILE A 149 7.44 -0.84 -6.28
CA ILE A 149 8.40 -1.07 -7.39
C ILE A 149 8.98 -2.48 -7.34
N VAL A 150 9.31 -2.98 -6.15
CA VAL A 150 9.78 -4.36 -5.97
C VAL A 150 8.72 -5.38 -6.37
N CYS A 151 7.44 -5.14 -6.01
CA CYS A 151 6.35 -6.03 -6.43
C CYS A 151 6.15 -6.03 -7.95
N VAL A 152 6.30 -4.88 -8.62
CA VAL A 152 6.28 -4.79 -10.09
C VAL A 152 7.43 -5.59 -10.69
N TYR A 153 8.64 -5.47 -10.13
CA TYR A 153 9.80 -6.24 -10.58
C TYR A 153 9.56 -7.75 -10.49
N TYR A 154 9.10 -8.26 -9.34
CA TYR A 154 8.79 -9.69 -9.18
C TYR A 154 7.62 -10.16 -10.07
N LEU A 155 6.64 -9.30 -10.32
CA LEU A 155 5.54 -9.59 -11.25
C LEU A 155 6.05 -9.73 -12.70
N TRP A 156 7.01 -8.89 -13.10
CA TRP A 156 7.62 -8.94 -14.42
C TRP A 156 8.50 -10.18 -14.59
N GLU A 157 9.39 -10.44 -13.63
CA GLU A 157 10.32 -11.56 -13.66
C GLU A 157 9.58 -12.91 -13.63
N ASN A 158 8.51 -13.02 -12.84
CA ASN A 158 7.72 -14.24 -12.68
C ASN A 158 6.39 -14.21 -13.47
N ARG A 159 6.35 -13.50 -14.60
CA ARG A 159 5.11 -13.29 -15.39
C ARG A 159 4.46 -14.58 -15.91
N GLU A 160 5.25 -15.63 -16.09
CA GLU A 160 4.78 -16.91 -16.61
C GLU A 160 4.09 -17.74 -15.51
N ASP A 161 4.50 -17.55 -14.26
CA ASP A 161 3.87 -18.19 -13.11
C ASP A 161 2.53 -17.51 -12.77
N LYS A 162 1.49 -18.34 -12.69
CA LYS A 162 0.11 -17.91 -12.43
C LYS A 162 -0.11 -17.56 -10.96
N GLU A 163 0.56 -18.24 -10.02
CA GLU A 163 0.40 -17.92 -8.60
C GLU A 163 1.20 -16.66 -8.24
N SER A 164 2.44 -16.54 -8.71
CA SER A 164 3.23 -15.30 -8.58
C SER A 164 2.49 -14.07 -9.10
N ARG A 165 1.85 -14.14 -10.28
CA ARG A 165 1.05 -13.02 -10.81
C ARG A 165 -0.09 -12.59 -9.91
N LYS A 166 -0.78 -13.53 -9.25
CA LYS A 166 -1.87 -13.18 -8.32
C LYS A 166 -1.32 -12.47 -7.09
N VAL A 167 -0.26 -13.02 -6.50
CA VAL A 167 0.33 -12.52 -5.26
C VAL A 167 0.97 -11.15 -5.49
N TYR A 168 1.94 -11.06 -6.39
CA TYR A 168 2.63 -9.80 -6.67
C TYR A 168 1.71 -8.76 -7.31
N GLY A 169 0.71 -9.19 -8.09
CA GLY A 169 -0.30 -8.29 -8.67
C GLY A 169 -1.16 -7.64 -7.59
N PHE A 170 -1.64 -8.44 -6.63
CA PHE A 170 -2.39 -7.93 -5.49
C PHE A 170 -1.57 -6.92 -4.67
N PHE A 171 -0.33 -7.30 -4.27
CA PHE A 171 0.52 -6.40 -3.48
C PHE A 171 0.92 -5.14 -4.23
N THR A 172 1.17 -5.22 -5.54
CA THR A 172 1.45 -4.03 -6.37
C THR A 172 0.29 -3.03 -6.33
N ILE A 173 -0.94 -3.50 -6.49
CA ILE A 173 -2.14 -2.64 -6.48
C ILE A 173 -2.34 -2.01 -5.10
N VAL A 174 -2.27 -2.82 -4.04
CA VAL A 174 -2.47 -2.34 -2.67
C VAL A 174 -1.40 -1.33 -2.25
N MET A 175 -0.12 -1.65 -2.48
CA MET A 175 0.99 -0.77 -2.08
C MET A 175 1.01 0.53 -2.88
N THR A 176 0.77 0.46 -4.19
CA THR A 176 0.63 1.65 -5.04
C THR A 176 -0.56 2.49 -4.60
N GLY A 177 -1.70 1.88 -4.29
CA GLY A 177 -2.90 2.58 -3.82
C GLY A 177 -2.67 3.35 -2.52
N ILE A 178 -2.09 2.70 -1.50
CA ILE A 178 -1.77 3.35 -0.23
C ILE A 178 -0.73 4.46 -0.44
N PHE A 179 0.29 4.22 -1.26
CA PHE A 179 1.31 5.21 -1.57
C PHE A 179 0.73 6.46 -2.25
N LEU A 180 -0.17 6.30 -3.22
CA LEU A 180 -0.82 7.43 -3.90
C LEU A 180 -1.73 8.23 -2.97
N ILE A 181 -2.44 7.57 -2.05
CA ILE A 181 -3.23 8.24 -1.01
C ILE A 181 -2.32 9.08 -0.11
N LEU A 182 -1.14 8.57 0.27
CA LEU A 182 -0.19 9.37 1.05
C LEU A 182 0.36 10.56 0.25
N CYS A 183 0.63 10.37 -1.04
CA CYS A 183 1.05 11.46 -1.92
C CYS A 183 -0.04 12.53 -2.10
N SER A 184 -1.34 12.18 -2.07
CA SER A 184 -2.40 13.18 -2.21
C SER A 184 -2.45 14.18 -1.05
N PHE A 185 -2.02 13.78 0.15
CA PHE A 185 -1.87 14.69 1.29
C PHE A 185 -0.70 15.68 1.16
N MET A 186 0.22 15.47 0.20
CA MET A 186 1.32 16.39 -0.07
C MET A 186 0.94 17.51 -1.03
N ILE A 187 -0.23 17.42 -1.66
CA ILE A 187 -0.69 18.39 -2.64
C ILE A 187 -1.30 19.57 -1.86
N PRO A 188 -0.81 20.81 -2.05
CA PRO A 188 -1.32 21.97 -1.32
C PRO A 188 -2.82 22.18 -1.53
N ASP A 189 -3.55 22.58 -0.48
CA ASP A 189 -5.01 22.75 -0.54
C ASP A 189 -5.46 23.70 -1.67
N GLY A 190 -4.69 24.76 -1.94
CA GLY A 190 -4.95 25.68 -3.05
C GLY A 190 -4.87 25.06 -4.45
N PHE A 191 -4.16 23.93 -4.63
CA PHE A 191 -4.19 23.17 -5.88
C PHE A 191 -5.53 22.45 -6.05
N TRP A 192 -6.05 21.83 -4.98
CA TRP A 192 -7.35 21.16 -5.01
C TRP A 192 -8.51 22.14 -5.19
N GLU A 193 -8.40 23.36 -4.66
CA GLU A 193 -9.37 24.41 -4.89
C GLU A 193 -9.37 24.91 -6.34
N HIS A 194 -8.18 25.11 -6.94
CA HIS A 194 -8.06 25.55 -8.33
C HIS A 194 -8.49 24.47 -9.34
N HIS A 195 -8.21 23.20 -9.04
CA HIS A 195 -8.52 22.06 -9.89
C HIS A 195 -9.76 21.28 -9.38
N LYS A 196 -10.63 21.89 -8.56
CA LYS A 196 -11.72 21.17 -7.87
C LYS A 196 -12.66 20.44 -8.85
N GLN A 197 -12.98 21.04 -10.00
CA GLN A 197 -13.78 20.37 -11.04
C GLN A 197 -13.00 19.26 -11.76
N GLU A 198 -11.72 19.46 -12.06
CA GLU A 198 -10.87 18.49 -12.76
C GLU A 198 -10.53 17.28 -11.88
N ALA A 199 -10.21 17.51 -10.60
CA ALA A 199 -9.98 16.46 -9.60
C ALA A 199 -11.23 15.59 -9.39
N THR A 200 -12.41 16.21 -9.44
CA THR A 200 -13.69 15.50 -9.26
C THR A 200 -14.01 14.66 -10.51
N LEU A 201 -13.70 15.16 -11.71
CA LEU A 201 -13.78 14.40 -12.96
C LEU A 201 -12.79 13.22 -12.98
N ILE A 202 -11.53 13.45 -12.64
CA ILE A 202 -10.49 12.41 -12.57
C ILE A 202 -10.90 11.32 -11.57
N THR A 203 -11.39 11.70 -10.40
CA THR A 203 -11.89 10.75 -9.38
C THR A 203 -13.03 9.89 -9.92
N CYS A 204 -13.97 10.48 -10.67
CA CYS A 204 -15.04 9.74 -11.34
C CYS A 204 -14.52 8.75 -12.39
N VAL A 205 -13.57 9.17 -13.23
CA VAL A 205 -12.98 8.31 -14.26
C VAL A 205 -12.22 7.15 -13.63
N VAL A 206 -11.47 7.40 -12.56
CA VAL A 206 -10.73 6.36 -11.81
C VAL A 206 -11.70 5.37 -11.15
N ASN A 207 -12.74 5.85 -10.47
CA ASN A 207 -13.75 4.98 -9.86
C ASN A 207 -14.50 4.14 -10.91
N LEU A 208 -14.85 4.73 -12.06
CA LEU A 208 -15.45 4.01 -13.18
C LEU A 208 -14.51 2.92 -13.72
N ALA A 209 -13.21 3.23 -13.88
CA ALA A 209 -12.22 2.26 -14.33
C ALA A 209 -12.04 1.10 -13.34
N ILE A 210 -12.06 1.37 -12.03
CA ILE A 210 -12.01 0.34 -10.98
C ILE A 210 -13.23 -0.57 -11.08
N VAL A 211 -14.42 -0.02 -11.25
CA VAL A 211 -15.67 -0.79 -11.40
C VAL A 211 -15.61 -1.67 -12.64
N VAL A 212 -15.21 -1.12 -13.79
CA VAL A 212 -15.07 -1.89 -15.05
C VAL A 212 -14.05 -3.02 -14.90
N TYR A 213 -12.93 -2.75 -14.21
CA TYR A 213 -11.91 -3.75 -13.94
C TYR A 213 -12.41 -4.87 -13.01
N MET A 214 -13.09 -4.52 -11.92
CA MET A 214 -13.69 -5.47 -10.97
C MET A 214 -14.73 -6.35 -11.64
N PHE A 215 -15.63 -5.77 -12.43
CA PHE A 215 -16.61 -6.48 -13.25
C PHE A 215 -15.92 -7.48 -14.21
N GLY A 216 -14.83 -7.06 -14.85
CA GLY A 216 -14.00 -7.91 -15.71
C GLY A 216 -13.39 -9.11 -14.97
N LEU A 217 -12.90 -8.91 -13.73
CA LEU A 217 -12.38 -9.99 -12.89
C LEU A 217 -13.47 -10.97 -12.45
N VAL A 218 -14.66 -10.45 -12.09
CA VAL A 218 -15.82 -11.24 -11.71
C VAL A 218 -16.27 -12.13 -12.87
N ILE A 219 -16.47 -11.58 -14.07
CA ILE A 219 -16.82 -12.35 -15.27
C ILE A 219 -15.76 -13.42 -15.57
N LYS A 220 -14.49 -13.05 -15.52
CA LYS A 220 -13.38 -13.99 -15.79
C LYS A 220 -13.33 -15.13 -14.78
N LYS A 221 -13.61 -14.87 -13.49
CA LYS A 221 -13.65 -15.89 -12.44
C LYS A 221 -14.87 -16.79 -12.57
N ILE A 222 -16.03 -16.23 -12.89
CA ILE A 222 -17.30 -16.95 -13.08
C ILE A 222 -17.24 -17.87 -14.31
N ASN A 223 -16.71 -17.40 -15.44
CA ASN A 223 -16.50 -18.21 -16.64
C ASN A 223 -15.54 -19.40 -16.40
N ARG A 224 -14.57 -19.22 -15.50
CA ARG A 224 -13.60 -20.27 -15.16
C ARG A 224 -14.16 -21.33 -14.21
N GLU A 225 -15.05 -20.94 -13.30
CA GLU A 225 -15.62 -21.81 -12.25
C GLU A 225 -17.02 -22.36 -12.60
N LYS A 226 -17.58 -22.05 -13.78
CA LYS A 226 -18.92 -22.48 -14.24
C LYS A 226 -20.02 -22.29 -13.16
N LYS A 227 -20.02 -21.14 -12.48
CA LYS A 227 -20.96 -20.88 -11.37
C LYS A 227 -22.39 -20.63 -11.84
N ASN A 228 -23.35 -20.94 -10.97
CA ASN A 228 -24.80 -20.81 -11.17
C ASN A 228 -25.18 -19.34 -11.53
N PRO A 229 -26.04 -19.11 -12.55
CA PRO A 229 -26.47 -17.77 -12.98
C PRO A 229 -27.05 -16.88 -11.86
N ALA A 230 -27.65 -17.46 -10.81
CA ALA A 230 -28.16 -16.68 -9.67
C ALA A 230 -27.04 -15.92 -8.91
N ILE A 231 -25.85 -16.52 -8.78
CA ILE A 231 -24.70 -15.89 -8.13
C ILE A 231 -24.18 -14.72 -8.99
N ILE A 232 -24.26 -14.86 -10.32
CA ILE A 232 -23.91 -13.79 -11.26
C ILE A 232 -24.82 -12.59 -11.02
N MET A 233 -26.13 -12.81 -10.94
CA MET A 233 -27.10 -11.74 -10.73
C MET A 233 -26.86 -11.00 -9.40
N VAL A 234 -26.57 -11.73 -8.31
CA VAL A 234 -26.29 -11.12 -7.00
C VAL A 234 -25.04 -10.23 -7.03
N VAL A 235 -23.95 -10.69 -7.65
CA VAL A 235 -22.71 -9.90 -7.72
C VAL A 235 -22.89 -8.65 -8.59
N VAL A 236 -23.61 -8.76 -9.71
CA VAL A 236 -23.92 -7.60 -10.58
C VAL A 236 -24.79 -6.58 -9.85
N VAL A 237 -25.80 -7.03 -9.10
CA VAL A 237 -26.66 -6.13 -8.31
C VAL A 237 -25.86 -5.41 -7.23
N LEU A 238 -24.98 -6.11 -6.51
CA LEU A 238 -24.12 -5.49 -5.50
C LEU A 238 -23.17 -4.45 -6.10
N GLU A 239 -22.59 -4.70 -7.27
CA GLU A 239 -21.76 -3.72 -7.98
C GLU A 239 -22.57 -2.50 -8.43
N LEU A 240 -23.77 -2.70 -8.99
CA LEU A 240 -24.63 -1.58 -9.40
C LEU A 240 -25.04 -0.70 -8.22
N VAL A 241 -25.33 -1.29 -7.05
CA VAL A 241 -25.64 -0.55 -5.83
C VAL A 241 -24.43 0.25 -5.35
N LEU A 242 -23.22 -0.33 -5.40
CA LEU A 242 -22.00 0.36 -5.01
C LEU A 242 -21.69 1.54 -5.94
N VAL A 243 -21.86 1.37 -7.25
CA VAL A 243 -21.73 2.44 -8.25
C VAL A 243 -22.76 3.53 -8.00
N MET A 244 -24.01 3.17 -7.76
CA MET A 244 -25.10 4.12 -7.50
C MET A 244 -24.84 4.93 -6.22
N TRP A 245 -24.33 4.30 -5.16
CA TRP A 245 -23.97 4.99 -3.92
C TRP A 245 -22.82 5.99 -4.10
N ILE A 246 -21.81 5.64 -4.90
CA ILE A 246 -20.69 6.53 -5.25
C ILE A 246 -21.19 7.71 -6.11
N LEU A 247 -22.03 7.44 -7.10
CA LEU A 247 -22.62 8.47 -7.97
C LEU A 247 -23.57 9.41 -7.20
N GLN A 248 -24.32 8.89 -6.22
CA GLN A 248 -25.22 9.70 -5.40
C GLN A 248 -24.44 10.61 -4.44
N SER A 249 -23.37 10.11 -3.84
CA SER A 249 -22.46 10.93 -3.02
C SER A 249 -21.80 12.05 -3.83
N PHE A 250 -21.47 11.77 -5.10
CA PHE A 250 -20.98 12.76 -6.04
C PHE A 250 -22.05 13.77 -6.46
N ALA A 251 -23.26 13.32 -6.78
CA ALA A 251 -24.38 14.20 -7.14
C ALA A 251 -24.72 15.16 -6.01
N ALA A 252 -24.75 14.68 -4.76
CA ALA A 252 -24.94 15.51 -3.57
C ALA A 252 -23.87 16.61 -3.46
N ARG A 253 -22.59 16.25 -3.63
CA ARG A 253 -21.47 17.19 -3.56
C ARG A 253 -21.41 18.14 -4.76
N SER A 254 -21.86 17.71 -5.94
CA SER A 254 -21.96 18.56 -7.13
C SER A 254 -23.09 19.56 -7.03
N ILE A 255 -24.24 19.17 -6.47
CA ILE A 255 -25.38 20.06 -6.23
C ILE A 255 -25.02 21.11 -5.18
N GLU A 256 -24.39 20.70 -4.08
CA GLU A 256 -23.91 21.61 -3.02
C GLU A 256 -22.94 22.68 -3.56
N ASN A 257 -22.14 22.35 -4.57
CA ASN A 257 -21.23 23.27 -5.25
C ASN A 257 -21.89 24.08 -6.37
N ALA A 258 -22.98 23.61 -6.99
CA ALA A 258 -23.65 24.27 -8.11
C ALA A 258 -24.70 25.30 -7.66
N ASP A 259 -25.38 25.06 -6.53
CA ASP A 259 -26.43 25.95 -6.00
C ASP A 259 -25.88 27.11 -5.15
N GLY A 260 -24.55 27.25 -5.01
CA GLY A 260 -23.97 28.25 -4.11
C GLY A 260 -24.31 28.00 -2.63
N THR A 261 -24.73 26.79 -2.26
CA THR A 261 -25.14 26.40 -0.90
C THR A 261 -23.99 25.94 -0.01
N SER A 262 -22.75 26.23 -0.42
CA SER A 262 -21.58 26.11 0.45
C SER A 262 -21.82 26.92 1.72
N LYS A 263 -21.56 26.35 2.89
CA LYS A 263 -21.65 27.07 4.18
C LYS A 263 -20.89 28.40 4.17
N GLY A 264 -19.80 28.50 3.40
CA GLY A 264 -19.05 29.74 3.22
C GLY A 264 -19.80 30.80 2.42
N VAL A 265 -20.58 30.40 1.42
CA VAL A 265 -21.44 31.33 0.64
C VAL A 265 -22.64 31.77 1.48
N VAL A 266 -23.22 30.87 2.28
CA VAL A 266 -24.27 31.24 3.25
C VAL A 266 -23.74 32.25 4.26
N ALA A 267 -22.53 32.03 4.78
CA ALA A 267 -21.86 32.98 5.64
C ALA A 267 -21.62 34.33 4.93
N GLU A 268 -21.17 34.32 3.68
CA GLU A 268 -20.94 35.53 2.88
C GLU A 268 -22.24 36.32 2.64
N GLN A 269 -23.30 35.68 2.16
CA GLN A 269 -24.60 36.33 1.96
C GLN A 269 -25.15 36.92 3.25
N PHE A 270 -25.04 36.19 4.36
CA PHE A 270 -25.45 36.69 5.68
C PHE A 270 -24.60 37.88 6.13
N ALA A 271 -23.27 37.82 5.93
CA ALA A 271 -22.36 38.91 6.25
C ALA A 271 -22.66 40.18 5.42
N THR A 272 -23.00 40.01 4.15
CA THR A 272 -23.38 41.11 3.25
C THR A 272 -24.62 41.81 3.79
N GLN A 273 -25.66 41.05 4.14
CA GLN A 273 -26.88 41.61 4.74
C GLN A 273 -26.61 42.29 6.09
N LEU A 274 -25.70 41.76 6.91
CA LEU A 274 -25.28 42.41 8.15
C LEU A 274 -24.56 43.73 7.87
N LEU A 275 -23.68 43.79 6.87
CA LEU A 275 -22.95 45.01 6.53
C LEU A 275 -23.90 46.12 6.07
N LEU A 276 -24.80 45.80 5.13
CA LEU A 276 -25.79 46.75 4.60
C LEU A 276 -26.64 47.34 5.73
N ASN A 277 -27.12 46.49 6.64
CA ASN A 277 -27.99 46.92 7.75
C ASN A 277 -27.26 47.63 8.89
N GLU A 278 -26.09 47.13 9.32
CA GLU A 278 -25.37 47.69 10.47
C GLU A 278 -24.57 48.95 10.14
N LYS A 279 -24.11 49.08 8.89
CA LYS A 279 -23.29 50.21 8.45
C LYS A 279 -24.06 51.22 7.60
N ASP A 280 -25.33 50.95 7.29
CA ASP A 280 -26.17 51.79 6.44
C ASP A 280 -25.49 52.07 5.09
N VAL A 281 -25.00 50.99 4.47
CA VAL A 281 -24.22 51.01 3.24
C VAL A 281 -25.11 50.52 2.10
N GLU A 282 -25.04 51.20 0.95
CA GLU A 282 -25.74 50.76 -0.26
C GLU A 282 -24.99 49.58 -0.92
N GLU A 283 -25.72 48.67 -1.56
CA GLU A 283 -25.13 47.45 -2.14
C GLU A 283 -24.08 47.76 -3.23
N ASP A 284 -24.29 48.83 -4.01
CA ASP A 284 -23.37 49.32 -5.04
C ASP A 284 -22.12 50.02 -4.48
N TRP A 285 -22.08 50.28 -3.17
CA TRP A 285 -20.91 50.84 -2.49
C TRP A 285 -19.93 49.75 -2.03
N ILE A 286 -20.31 48.48 -2.10
CA ILE A 286 -19.41 47.35 -1.85
C ILE A 286 -18.44 47.20 -3.03
N ARG A 287 -17.13 47.30 -2.77
CA ARG A 287 -16.07 47.25 -3.78
C ARG A 287 -15.48 45.86 -3.94
N GLY A 288 -15.54 45.06 -2.89
CA GLY A 288 -15.07 43.70 -2.90
C GLY A 288 -15.35 43.00 -1.59
N TYR A 289 -15.36 41.68 -1.65
CA TYR A 289 -15.39 40.84 -0.47
C TYR A 289 -14.42 39.68 -0.64
N ASN A 290 -14.03 39.09 0.48
CA ASN A 290 -13.28 37.86 0.51
C ASN A 290 -13.73 37.05 1.73
N TYR A 291 -13.74 35.72 1.62
CA TYR A 291 -14.00 34.87 2.77
C TYR A 291 -13.03 33.68 2.84
N VAL A 292 -12.71 33.26 4.06
CA VAL A 292 -11.81 32.14 4.35
C VAL A 292 -12.39 31.31 5.49
N GLN A 293 -12.27 29.99 5.41
CA GLN A 293 -12.60 29.09 6.51
C GLN A 293 -11.50 29.13 7.57
N ILE A 294 -11.85 29.17 8.86
CA ILE A 294 -10.86 29.19 9.94
C ILE A 294 -10.44 27.74 10.26
N ASP A 295 -9.16 27.40 10.04
CA ASP A 295 -8.64 26.03 10.18
C ASP A 295 -8.94 25.36 11.54
N LEU A 296 -8.91 26.15 12.63
CA LEU A 296 -9.19 25.67 13.99
C LEU A 296 -10.69 25.48 14.28
N HIS A 297 -11.56 26.04 13.43
CA HIS A 297 -13.01 26.02 13.58
C HIS A 297 -13.68 25.82 12.22
N PRO A 298 -13.83 24.57 11.75
CA PRO A 298 -14.29 24.28 10.38
C PRO A 298 -15.71 24.76 10.08
N ASP A 299 -16.54 25.04 11.08
CA ASP A 299 -17.87 25.62 10.87
C ASP A 299 -17.86 27.15 10.88
N VAL A 300 -16.70 27.80 11.04
CA VAL A 300 -16.56 29.26 11.13
C VAL A 300 -15.87 29.81 9.88
N TYR A 301 -16.54 30.78 9.27
CA TYR A 301 -16.09 31.48 8.08
C TYR A 301 -15.82 32.94 8.41
N ARG A 302 -14.62 33.39 8.11
CA ARG A 302 -14.21 34.78 8.19
C ARG A 302 -14.54 35.47 6.88
N VAL A 303 -15.41 36.47 6.90
CA VAL A 303 -15.83 37.25 5.74
C VAL A 303 -15.41 38.70 5.93
N GLY A 304 -14.75 39.29 4.94
CA GLY A 304 -14.29 40.68 4.98
C GLY A 304 -14.68 41.44 3.73
N PHE A 305 -14.96 42.72 3.89
CA PHE A 305 -15.47 43.62 2.86
C PHE A 305 -14.58 44.84 2.71
N THR A 306 -14.45 45.32 1.47
CA THR A 306 -14.06 46.69 1.15
C THR A 306 -15.29 47.43 0.63
N TYR A 307 -15.58 48.61 1.16
CA TYR A 307 -16.77 49.37 0.81
C TYR A 307 -16.58 50.88 1.02
N TYR A 308 -17.44 51.70 0.42
CA TYR A 308 -17.52 53.12 0.73
C TYR A 308 -18.49 53.35 1.88
N ALA A 309 -18.05 54.06 2.93
CA ALA A 309 -18.87 54.26 4.13
C ALA A 309 -19.90 55.39 4.00
N ASN A 310 -19.77 56.25 2.99
CA ASN A 310 -20.69 57.36 2.69
C ASN A 310 -20.38 57.96 1.31
N GLN A 311 -21.27 58.80 0.80
CA GLN A 311 -21.12 59.49 -0.49
C GLN A 311 -19.81 60.29 -0.63
N LYS A 312 -19.29 60.90 0.44
CA LYS A 312 -18.03 61.66 0.38
C LYS A 312 -16.85 60.72 0.13
N ASP A 313 -16.86 59.54 0.75
CA ASP A 313 -15.85 58.50 0.55
C ASP A 313 -15.90 57.96 -0.90
N VAL A 314 -17.08 57.91 -1.53
CA VAL A 314 -17.23 57.62 -2.97
C VAL A 314 -16.53 58.68 -3.82
N GLU A 315 -16.78 59.97 -3.54
CA GLU A 315 -16.23 61.09 -4.31
C GLU A 315 -14.70 61.20 -4.23
N ILE A 316 -14.11 60.86 -3.09
CA ILE A 316 -12.65 60.88 -2.88
C ILE A 316 -11.98 59.51 -3.12
N GLY A 317 -12.76 58.46 -3.41
CA GLY A 317 -12.27 57.10 -3.64
C GLY A 317 -11.68 56.42 -2.39
N LYS A 318 -12.15 56.76 -1.19
CA LYS A 318 -11.62 56.23 0.08
C LYS A 318 -12.37 54.99 0.52
N GLU A 319 -11.73 53.82 0.42
CA GLU A 319 -12.30 52.55 0.88
C GLU A 319 -12.18 52.36 2.39
N SER A 320 -13.22 51.78 2.99
CA SER A 320 -13.25 51.29 4.36
C SER A 320 -13.31 49.77 4.37
N VAL A 321 -12.86 49.17 5.47
CA VAL A 321 -12.74 47.73 5.62
C VAL A 321 -13.48 47.28 6.87
N TYR A 322 -14.24 46.18 6.75
CA TYR A 322 -14.94 45.57 7.89
C TYR A 322 -15.10 44.07 7.67
N GLY A 323 -15.15 43.28 8.74
CA GLY A 323 -15.33 41.83 8.62
C GLY A 323 -16.04 41.18 9.79
N TYR A 324 -16.47 39.94 9.55
CA TYR A 324 -17.30 39.11 10.40
C TYR A 324 -16.74 37.69 10.45
N ASP A 325 -16.74 37.08 11.63
CA ASP A 325 -16.57 35.65 11.79
C ASP A 325 -17.95 35.04 12.02
N ILE A 326 -18.42 34.22 11.08
CA ILE A 326 -19.77 33.64 11.04
C ILE A 326 -19.67 32.13 11.13
N GLN A 327 -20.30 31.55 12.15
CA GLN A 327 -20.48 30.12 12.26
C GLN A 327 -21.72 29.66 11.50
N VAL A 328 -21.59 28.63 10.67
CA VAL A 328 -22.69 27.94 9.99
C VAL A 328 -22.60 26.46 10.33
N ASP A 329 -23.50 25.97 11.18
CA ASP A 329 -23.48 24.58 11.62
C ASP A 329 -24.03 23.61 10.56
N SER A 330 -24.10 22.32 10.88
CA SER A 330 -24.60 21.28 9.97
C SER A 330 -26.10 21.40 9.63
N GLU A 331 -26.87 22.16 10.41
CA GLU A 331 -28.29 22.43 10.19
C GLU A 331 -28.52 23.81 9.54
N TYR A 332 -27.45 24.48 9.08
CA TYR A 332 -27.46 25.83 8.53
C TYR A 332 -27.94 26.90 9.52
N MET A 333 -27.80 26.64 10.83
CA MET A 333 -28.01 27.66 11.83
C MET A 333 -26.80 28.60 11.86
N ILE A 334 -27.09 29.89 11.78
CA ILE A 334 -26.07 30.95 11.65
C ILE A 334 -25.86 31.63 13.00
N MET A 335 -24.59 31.74 13.43
CA MET A 335 -24.20 32.50 14.62
C MET A 335 -23.03 33.43 14.34
N ILE A 336 -23.15 34.69 14.76
CA ILE A 336 -22.05 35.66 14.69
C ILE A 336 -21.11 35.41 15.86
N LYS A 337 -19.83 35.12 15.57
CA LYS A 337 -18.79 34.92 16.59
C LYS A 337 -18.09 36.22 16.93
N GLU A 338 -17.68 36.95 15.90
CA GLU A 338 -16.93 38.20 16.06
C GLU A 338 -17.22 39.12 14.88
N LYS A 339 -17.06 40.44 15.08
CA LYS A 339 -17.11 41.44 14.01
C LYS A 339 -16.18 42.60 14.35
N SER A 340 -15.30 42.98 13.42
CA SER A 340 -14.34 44.06 13.65
C SER A 340 -13.73 44.57 12.35
N VAL A 341 -13.15 45.78 12.43
CA VAL A 341 -12.31 46.33 11.35
C VAL A 341 -11.05 45.47 11.18
N ALA A 342 -10.46 45.00 12.28
CA ALA A 342 -9.26 44.17 12.28
C ALA A 342 -9.46 42.84 11.52
N ILE A 343 -10.65 42.23 11.59
CA ILE A 343 -10.97 41.02 10.81
C ILE A 343 -10.92 41.31 9.30
N GLY A 344 -11.50 42.43 8.88
CA GLY A 344 -11.44 42.83 7.48
C GLY A 344 -10.00 43.16 7.05
N GLU A 345 -9.22 43.87 7.87
CA GLU A 345 -7.83 44.21 7.57
C GLU A 345 -6.91 42.98 7.51
N ASP A 346 -7.12 41.96 8.36
CA ASP A 346 -6.38 40.69 8.35
C ASP A 346 -6.54 39.95 7.00
N LEU A 347 -7.76 39.93 6.45
CA LEU A 347 -8.05 39.31 5.16
C LEU A 347 -7.32 39.99 3.98
N TRP A 348 -7.20 41.32 4.03
CA TRP A 348 -6.57 42.08 2.94
C TRP A 348 -5.05 42.23 3.10
N SER A 349 -4.53 42.24 4.33
CA SER A 349 -3.08 42.25 4.59
C SER A 349 -2.40 40.95 4.15
N LYS A 350 -3.01 39.78 4.41
CA LYS A 350 -2.52 38.47 3.94
C LYS A 350 -2.47 38.38 2.41
N ASN A 351 -3.45 38.93 1.70
CA ASN A 351 -3.44 38.98 0.23
C ASN A 351 -2.38 39.92 -0.35
N THR A 352 -1.97 40.94 0.41
CA THR A 352 -0.93 41.89 -0.01
C THR A 352 0.48 41.29 0.11
N GLU A 353 0.71 40.42 1.11
CA GLU A 353 1.95 39.64 1.20
C GLU A 353 2.07 38.60 0.07
N VAL A 354 0.99 37.90 -0.26
CA VAL A 354 0.97 36.94 -1.38
C VAL A 354 1.22 37.62 -2.74
N ARG A 355 0.72 38.84 -2.96
CA ARG A 355 1.05 39.64 -4.16
C ARG A 355 2.50 40.11 -4.20
N LYS A 356 3.10 40.46 -3.05
CA LYS A 356 4.51 40.88 -2.99
C LYS A 356 5.47 39.72 -3.25
N ILE A 357 5.13 38.50 -2.83
CA ILE A 357 5.95 37.30 -3.06
C ILE A 357 5.95 36.87 -4.53
N LYS A 358 4.87 37.13 -5.28
CA LYS A 358 4.78 36.80 -6.72
C LYS A 358 5.52 37.75 -7.67
N ILE A 359 5.98 38.91 -7.19
CA ILE A 359 6.63 39.95 -8.02
C ILE A 359 8.14 40.03 -7.73
N GLN A 360 8.67 39.25 -6.77
CA GLN A 360 10.11 39.13 -6.52
C GLN A 360 10.76 37.99 -7.30
#